data_AF-A0A6L8MWA8-F1
#
_entry.id   AF-A0A6L8MWA8-F1
#
_cell.length_a   1.000
_cell.length_b   1.000
_cell.length_c   1.000
_cell.angle_alpha   90.00
_cell.angle_beta   90.00
_cell.angle_gamma   90.00
#
_symmetry.space_group_name_H-M   'P 1'
#
loop_
_entity.id
_entity.type
_entity.pdbx_description
1 polymer ?
#
loop_
_entity_poly.entity_id
_entity_poly.type
_entity_poly.pdbx_seq_one_letter_code
_entity_poly.pdbx_strand_id
1 'polypeptide(L)'
;MDTLVGLVVIFGFMVAFLFLVIRLWTVRTGSVHQKDGTMLYFVKFKGINPPDMADNCIFNQVAKIKNIKGDTYQIISTINDSNLKKLIMEEFQLSSSQVIVYYPPRLFFYA
;
A
#
# COMPACT_ATOMS: atom_id res chain seq x y z
N MET A 1 -43.46 18.09 31.04
CA MET A 1 -42.86 16.92 30.36
C MET A 1 -41.92 17.34 29.24
N ASP A 2 -41.91 18.63 28.88
CA ASP A 2 -41.26 19.18 27.69
C ASP A 2 -39.73 19.27 27.80
N THR A 3 -39.20 19.51 29.00
CA THR A 3 -37.75 19.56 29.27
C THR A 3 -37.09 18.18 29.19
N LEU A 4 -37.81 17.13 29.56
CA LEU A 4 -37.33 15.74 29.54
C LEU A 4 -37.29 15.20 28.11
N VAL A 5 -38.30 15.54 27.30
CA VAL A 5 -38.31 15.23 25.85
C VAL A 5 -37.19 15.95 25.13
N GLY A 6 -36.95 17.23 25.43
CA GLY A 6 -35.83 17.99 24.85
C GLY A 6 -34.46 17.37 25.14
N LEU A 7 -34.24 16.91 26.37
CA LEU A 7 -32.99 16.25 26.77
C LEU A 7 -32.74 14.94 26.00
N VAL A 8 -33.79 14.13 25.80
CA VAL A 8 -33.69 12.86 25.05
C VAL A 8 -33.35 13.11 23.58
N VAL A 9 -33.94 14.15 22.97
CA VAL A 9 -33.64 14.51 21.57
C VAL A 9 -32.20 14.99 21.41
N ILE A 10 -31.71 15.83 22.34
CA ILE A 10 -30.32 16.32 22.31
C ILE A 10 -29.34 15.15 22.48
N PHE A 11 -29.61 14.23 23.40
CA PHE A 11 -28.76 13.07 23.64
C PHE A 11 -28.73 12.13 22.43
N GLY A 12 -29.89 11.89 21.80
CA GLY A 12 -29.98 11.12 20.56
C GLY A 12 -29.18 11.73 19.42
N PHE A 13 -29.26 13.07 19.27
CA PHE A 13 -28.48 13.80 18.26
C PHE A 13 -26.98 13.74 18.52
N MET A 14 -26.56 13.85 19.78
CA MET A 14 -25.16 13.75 20.19
C MET A 14 -24.57 12.38 19.86
N VAL A 15 -25.29 11.30 20.17
CA VAL A 15 -24.85 9.92 19.87
C VAL A 15 -24.80 9.68 18.36
N ALA A 16 -25.80 10.14 17.62
CA ALA A 16 -25.82 10.02 16.15
C ALA A 16 -24.65 10.78 15.51
N PHE A 17 -24.35 11.99 15.99
CA PHE A 17 -23.23 12.79 15.52
C PHE A 17 -21.89 12.13 15.84
N LEU A 18 -21.71 11.62 17.06
CA LEU A 18 -20.50 10.90 17.45
C LEU A 18 -20.28 9.66 16.58
N PHE A 19 -21.34 8.88 16.32
CA PHE A 19 -21.28 7.71 15.45
C PHE A 19 -20.90 8.09 14.01
N LEU A 20 -21.46 9.19 13.50
CA LEU A 20 -21.18 9.68 12.15
C LEU A 20 -19.72 10.16 12.03
N VAL A 21 -19.20 10.86 13.03
CA VAL A 21 -17.79 11.27 13.12
C VAL A 21 -16.88 10.04 13.17
N ILE A 22 -17.13 9.08 14.06
CA ILE A 22 -16.33 7.84 14.15
C ILE A 22 -16.30 7.13 12.80
N ARG A 23 -17.47 6.98 12.14
CA ARG A 23 -17.57 6.31 10.84
C ARG A 23 -16.80 7.05 9.75
N LEU A 24 -16.85 8.38 9.73
CA LEU A 24 -16.06 9.21 8.81
C LEU A 24 -14.55 9.09 9.05
N TRP A 25 -14.13 9.02 10.32
CA TRP A 25 -12.73 8.82 10.68
C TRP A 25 -12.23 7.43 10.29
N THR A 26 -13.03 6.37 10.50
CA THR A 26 -12.70 5.00 10.07
C THR A 26 -12.60 4.88 8.55
N VAL A 27 -13.49 5.53 7.79
CA VAL A 27 -13.42 5.53 6.32
C VAL A 27 -12.17 6.27 5.81
N ARG A 28 -11.79 7.39 6.44
CA ARG A 28 -10.55 8.10 6.08
C ARG A 28 -9.28 7.31 6.40
N THR A 29 -9.28 6.52 7.47
CA THR A 29 -8.13 5.65 7.82
C THR A 29 -8.07 4.37 6.99
N GLY A 30 -9.18 3.93 6.39
CA GLY A 30 -9.22 2.77 5.48
C GLY A 30 -8.45 2.96 4.17
N SER A 31 -8.27 4.19 3.69
CA SER A 31 -7.48 4.49 2.48
C SER A 31 -6.01 4.84 2.76
N VAL A 32 -5.58 4.82 4.02
CA VAL A 32 -4.19 5.07 4.44
C VAL A 32 -3.62 3.79 5.06
N HIS A 33 -3.82 2.66 4.39
CA HIS A 33 -3.01 1.45 4.63
C HIS A 33 -1.74 1.45 3.76
N GLN A 34 -1.21 2.63 3.46
CA GLN A 34 0.22 2.78 3.20
C GLN A 34 0.87 2.95 4.58
N LYS A 35 1.14 1.82 5.24
CA LYS A 35 1.83 1.78 6.54
C LYS A 35 3.07 2.69 6.45
N ASP A 36 3.15 3.63 7.39
CA ASP A 36 4.27 4.56 7.59
C ASP A 36 5.60 3.94 7.16
N GLY A 37 6.19 4.46 6.07
CA GLY A 37 7.50 4.04 5.58
C GLY A 37 7.51 2.99 4.45
N THR A 38 6.36 2.50 3.98
CA THR A 38 6.32 1.61 2.80
C THR A 38 5.89 2.33 1.53
N MET A 39 6.64 2.15 0.44
CA MET A 39 6.35 2.67 -0.89
C MET A 39 5.97 1.55 -1.86
N LEU A 40 5.01 1.83 -2.74
CA LEU A 40 4.66 0.93 -3.84
C LEU A 40 5.61 1.20 -5.02
N TYR A 41 6.27 0.15 -5.49
CA TYR A 41 7.10 0.14 -6.68
C TYR A 41 6.57 -0.84 -7.70
N PHE A 42 6.84 -0.55 -8.96
CA PHE A 42 6.60 -1.46 -10.06
C PHE A 42 7.95 -1.95 -10.56
N VAL A 43 8.10 -3.27 -10.59
CA VAL A 43 9.30 -3.92 -11.11
C VAL A 43 8.93 -4.67 -12.38
N LYS A 44 9.62 -4.34 -13.46
CA LYS A 44 9.47 -5.01 -14.75
C LYS A 44 10.77 -5.70 -15.13
N PHE A 45 10.67 -6.95 -15.56
CA PHE A 45 11.80 -7.74 -16.04
C PHE A 45 11.83 -7.70 -17.56
N LYS A 46 13.01 -7.47 -18.14
CA LYS A 46 13.19 -7.37 -19.60
C LYS A 46 14.12 -8.46 -20.11
N GLY A 47 13.65 -9.23 -21.09
CA GLY A 47 14.45 -10.23 -21.79
C GLY A 47 14.79 -11.48 -20.95
N ILE A 48 14.10 -11.68 -19.84
CA ILE A 48 14.20 -12.85 -18.96
C ILE A 48 12.82 -13.25 -18.46
N ASN A 49 12.68 -14.51 -18.05
CA ASN A 49 11.54 -14.92 -17.25
C ASN A 49 11.70 -14.33 -15.84
N PRO A 50 10.65 -13.72 -15.29
CA PRO A 50 10.75 -13.10 -13.99
C PRO A 50 11.04 -14.17 -12.92
N PRO A 51 12.02 -13.95 -12.04
CA PRO A 51 12.37 -14.91 -11.01
C PRO A 51 11.27 -15.00 -9.94
N ASP A 52 11.20 -16.14 -9.26
CA ASP A 52 10.28 -16.30 -8.14
C ASP A 52 10.79 -15.52 -6.92
N MET A 53 10.30 -14.30 -6.77
CA MET A 53 10.60 -13.44 -5.63
C MET A 53 9.81 -13.79 -4.37
N ALA A 54 8.76 -14.61 -4.47
CA ALA A 54 7.90 -14.93 -3.33
C ALA A 54 8.61 -15.83 -2.32
N ASP A 55 9.51 -16.70 -2.80
CA ASP A 55 10.23 -17.67 -1.99
C ASP A 55 11.52 -17.12 -1.35
N ASN A 56 11.93 -15.89 -1.68
CA ASN A 56 13.16 -15.31 -1.13
C ASN A 56 12.90 -14.67 0.25
N CYS A 57 13.53 -15.25 1.29
CA CYS A 57 13.44 -14.79 2.67
C CYS A 57 14.01 -13.39 2.89
N ILE A 58 15.14 -13.05 2.26
CA ILE A 58 15.81 -11.74 2.37
C ILE A 58 14.94 -10.66 1.72
N PHE A 59 14.40 -10.96 0.53
CA PHE A 59 13.47 -10.07 -0.16
C PHE A 59 12.23 -9.79 0.71
N ASN A 60 11.62 -10.83 1.28
CA ASN A 60 10.41 -10.73 2.10
C ASN A 60 10.57 -9.93 3.41
N GLN A 61 11.81 -9.68 3.85
CA GLN A 61 12.07 -8.82 5.02
C GLN A 61 11.89 -7.33 4.72
N VAL A 62 12.22 -6.89 3.51
CA VAL A 62 12.25 -5.47 3.12
C VAL A 62 11.25 -5.12 2.02
N ALA A 63 10.67 -6.12 1.37
CA ALA A 63 9.74 -5.96 0.28
C ALA A 63 8.69 -7.08 0.30
N LYS A 64 7.46 -6.78 -0.14
CA LYS A 64 6.39 -7.76 -0.30
C LYS A 64 5.73 -7.59 -1.65
N ILE A 65 5.47 -8.70 -2.32
CA ILE A 65 4.71 -8.70 -3.56
C ILE A 65 3.23 -8.48 -3.23
N LYS A 66 2.66 -7.39 -3.76
CA LYS A 66 1.23 -7.07 -3.62
C LYS A 66 0.42 -7.75 -4.72
N ASN A 67 0.92 -7.69 -5.95
CA ASN A 67 0.22 -8.22 -7.11
C ASN A 67 1.21 -8.48 -8.26
N ILE A 68 0.90 -9.43 -9.12
CA ILE A 68 1.65 -9.75 -10.32
C ILE A 68 0.70 -9.57 -11.52
N LYS A 69 1.04 -8.65 -12.42
CA LYS A 69 0.29 -8.42 -13.66
C LYS A 69 1.21 -8.72 -14.84
N GLY A 70 1.18 -9.96 -15.33
CA GLY A 70 2.06 -10.43 -16.40
C GLY A 70 3.53 -10.21 -16.02
N ASP A 71 4.25 -9.43 -16.82
CA ASP A 71 5.68 -9.16 -16.62
C ASP A 71 5.97 -8.05 -15.58
N THR A 72 4.94 -7.50 -14.94
CA THR A 72 5.07 -6.39 -13.99
C THR A 72 4.65 -6.80 -12.59
N TYR A 73 5.57 -6.65 -11.65
CA TYR A 73 5.42 -6.98 -10.24
C TYR A 73 5.14 -5.69 -9.47
N GLN A 74 4.05 -5.67 -8.71
CA GLN A 74 3.77 -4.61 -7.75
C GLN A 74 4.38 -5.01 -6.41
N ILE A 75 5.35 -4.25 -5.96
CA ILE A 75 6.13 -4.53 -4.76
C ILE A 75 5.93 -3.40 -3.78
N ILE A 76 5.49 -3.71 -2.57
CA ILE A 76 5.49 -2.78 -1.45
C ILE A 76 6.82 -2.95 -0.74
N SER A 77 7.63 -1.89 -0.66
CA SER A 77 8.94 -1.96 -0.02
C SER A 77 9.15 -0.87 1.01
N THR A 78 9.89 -1.19 2.07
CA THR A 78 10.35 -0.23 3.10
C THR A 78 11.61 0.53 2.69
N ILE A 79 12.27 0.09 1.62
CA ILE A 79 13.52 0.69 1.12
C ILE A 79 13.25 1.53 -0.14
N ASN A 80 14.21 2.38 -0.50
CA ASN A 80 14.11 3.22 -1.69
C ASN A 80 14.24 2.39 -2.99
N ASP A 81 13.91 3.00 -4.12
CA ASP A 81 13.99 2.41 -5.45
C ASP A 81 15.40 1.93 -5.82
N SER A 82 16.44 2.69 -5.47
CA SER A 82 17.84 2.32 -5.77
C SER A 82 18.28 1.07 -5.01
N ASN A 83 17.97 0.98 -3.72
CA ASN A 83 18.34 -0.16 -2.88
C ASN A 83 17.46 -1.37 -3.21
N LEU A 84 16.18 -1.15 -3.54
CA LEU A 84 15.30 -2.22 -3.99
C LEU A 84 15.81 -2.84 -5.29
N LYS A 85 16.22 -2.00 -6.26
CA LYS A 85 16.82 -2.47 -7.49
C LYS A 85 18.11 -3.25 -7.22
N LYS A 86 18.98 -2.74 -6.35
CA LYS A 86 20.24 -3.40 -5.99
C LYS A 86 20.00 -4.76 -5.33
N LEU A 87 19.06 -4.84 -4.38
CA LEU A 87 18.68 -6.09 -3.71
C LEU A 87 18.21 -7.14 -4.72
N ILE A 88 17.30 -6.77 -5.64
CA ILE A 88 16.79 -7.68 -6.66
C ILE A 88 17.91 -8.14 -7.60
N MET A 89 18.83 -7.24 -7.94
CA MET A 89 19.99 -7.60 -8.77
C MET A 89 20.93 -8.59 -8.07
N GLU A 90 21.22 -8.37 -6.79
CA GLU A 90 22.13 -9.22 -6.00
C GLU A 90 21.51 -10.59 -5.71
N GLU A 91 20.27 -10.62 -5.21
CA GLU A 91 19.58 -11.85 -4.80
C GLU A 91 19.27 -12.77 -5.99
N PHE A 92 18.94 -12.20 -7.14
CA PHE A 92 18.53 -12.97 -8.33
C PHE A 92 19.61 -12.99 -9.42
N GLN A 93 20.82 -12.50 -9.12
CA GLN A 93 21.97 -12.44 -10.03
C GLN A 93 21.61 -11.77 -11.37
N LEU A 94 20.83 -10.68 -11.31
CA LEU A 94 20.33 -9.97 -12.49
C LEU A 94 21.19 -8.76 -12.83
N SER A 95 21.28 -8.44 -14.12
CA SER A 95 21.92 -7.21 -14.57
C SER A 95 20.99 -6.00 -14.47
N SER A 96 21.57 -4.80 -14.34
CA SER A 96 20.83 -3.54 -14.23
C SER A 96 19.91 -3.26 -15.44
N SER A 97 20.23 -3.82 -16.61
CA SER A 97 19.46 -3.69 -17.85
C SER A 97 18.25 -4.61 -17.91
N GLN A 98 18.24 -5.67 -17.09
CA GLN A 98 17.15 -6.65 -17.01
C GLN A 98 16.07 -6.25 -16.00
N VAL A 99 16.39 -5.34 -15.06
CA VAL A 99 15.50 -4.92 -13.98
C VAL A 99 15.18 -3.43 -14.07
N ILE A 100 13.90 -3.11 -14.28
CA ILE A 100 13.39 -1.75 -14.27
C ILE A 100 12.50 -1.58 -13.05
N VAL A 101 12.95 -0.76 -12.10
CA VAL A 101 12.19 -0.35 -10.91
C VAL A 101 11.73 1.08 -11.13
N TYR A 102 10.44 1.33 -10.98
CA TYR A 102 9.89 2.69 -11.05
C TYR A 102 8.75 2.88 -10.05
N TYR A 103 8.61 4.12 -9.60
CA TYR A 103 7.49 4.54 -8.77
C TYR A 103 6.27 4.80 -9.66
N PRO A 104 5.05 4.41 -9.26
CA PRO A 104 3.86 4.76 -10.02
C PRO A 104 3.72 6.29 -10.13
N PRO A 105 3.40 6.81 -11.31
CA PRO A 105 2.87 8.17 -11.40
C PRO A 105 1.64 8.26 -10.50
N ARG A 106 1.59 9.28 -9.62
CA ARG A 106 0.48 9.51 -8.66
C ARG A 106 -0.92 9.57 -9.29
N LEU A 107 -1.01 9.58 -10.63
CA LEU A 107 -2.23 9.73 -11.42
C LEU A 107 -3.06 8.44 -11.61
N PHE A 108 -2.58 7.26 -11.18
CA PHE A 108 -3.29 5.99 -11.43
C PHE A 108 -4.00 5.38 -10.20
N PHE A 109 -4.17 6.13 -9.11
CA PHE A 109 -4.95 5.72 -7.94
C PHE A 109 -6.30 6.46 -7.85
N TYR A 110 -7.05 6.49 -8.95
CA TYR A 110 -8.45 6.89 -8.97
C TYR A 110 -9.19 6.01 -9.98
N ALA A 111 -9.54 4.80 -9.56
CA ALA A 111 -10.55 3.95 -10.20
C ALA A 111 -11.05 2.94 -9.17
#